data_AF-A0A1F4UGE1-F1
#
_entry.id   AF-A0A1F4UGE1-F1
#
_cell.length_a   1.000
_cell.length_b   1.000
_cell.length_c   1.000
_cell.angle_alpha   90.00
_cell.angle_beta   90.00
_cell.angle_gamma   90.00
#
_symmetry.space_group_name_H-M   'P 1'
#
loop_
_entity.id
_entity.type
_entity.pdbx_description
1 polymer ?
#
loop_
_entity_poly.entity_id
_entity_poly.type
_entity_poly.pdbx_seq_one_letter_code
_entity_poly.pdbx_strand_id
1 'polypeptide(L)'
;HSSFLTKAPPAKEGSPVWPFELTNSWLLTPMGMSTDTVKLIGTVLALIATFGFVLSAAGWIGISFLQPFWVTITVISCIASILLLAIFWNNWFVMGPLIDIAILFAIYFKDLLPK
;
A
#
# COMPACT_ATOMS: atom_id res chain seq x y z
N HIS A 1 16.26 -6.44 0.23
CA HIS A 1 15.36 -5.31 0.59
C HIS A 1 16.06 -3.95 0.70
N SER A 2 17.39 -3.85 0.57
CA SER A 2 18.13 -2.57 0.62
C SER A 2 17.94 -1.67 -0.62
N SER A 3 17.45 -2.22 -1.74
CA SER A 3 17.17 -1.48 -2.97
C SER A 3 16.09 -0.41 -2.83
N PHE A 4 15.21 -0.50 -1.82
CA PHE A 4 14.16 0.49 -1.55
C PHE A 4 14.66 1.71 -0.75
N LEU A 5 15.84 1.61 -0.14
CA LEU A 5 16.46 2.71 0.63
C LEU A 5 17.51 3.47 -0.19
N THR A 6 17.80 3.00 -1.40
CA THR A 6 18.77 3.63 -2.29
C THR A 6 18.06 4.72 -3.10
N LYS A 7 18.60 5.93 -3.07
CA LYS A 7 18.13 7.01 -3.96
C LYS A 7 18.26 6.53 -5.40
N ALA A 8 17.25 6.81 -6.23
CA ALA A 8 17.30 6.51 -7.65
C ALA A 8 18.62 7.05 -8.25
N PRO A 9 19.42 6.22 -8.92
CA PRO A 9 20.64 6.68 -9.57
C PRO A 9 20.28 7.69 -10.67
N PRO A 10 21.15 8.68 -10.93
CA PRO A 10 20.91 9.64 -12.00
C PRO A 10 20.66 8.91 -13.32
N ALA A 11 19.60 9.31 -14.04
CA ALA A 11 19.22 8.69 -15.30
C ALA A 11 20.40 8.75 -16.28
N LYS A 12 20.82 7.60 -16.78
CA LYS A 12 21.85 7.45 -17.81
C LYS A 12 21.23 6.71 -19.00
N GLU A 13 21.59 7.12 -20.20
CA GLU A 13 21.10 6.50 -21.42
C GLU A 13 21.44 4.99 -21.42
N GLY A 14 20.43 4.14 -21.61
CA GLY A 14 20.54 2.68 -21.53
C GLY A 14 20.42 2.05 -20.14
N SER A 15 20.20 2.84 -19.07
CA SER A 15 19.96 2.28 -17.74
C SER A 15 18.58 1.61 -17.64
N PRO A 16 18.46 0.52 -16.84
CA PRO A 16 17.16 -0.07 -16.51
C PRO A 16 16.24 0.95 -15.84
N VAL A 17 14.94 0.90 -16.15
CA VAL A 17 13.92 1.73 -15.51
C VAL A 17 13.93 1.43 -14.01
N TRP A 18 14.00 2.48 -13.18
CA TRP A 18 14.00 2.35 -11.73
C TRP A 18 12.67 1.74 -11.27
N PRO A 19 12.68 0.67 -10.45
CA PRO A 19 11.47 -0.13 -10.21
C PRO A 19 10.44 0.55 -9.30
N PHE A 20 10.81 1.60 -8.56
CA PHE A 20 9.90 2.28 -7.63
C PHE A 20 9.84 3.77 -7.89
N GLU A 21 8.84 4.19 -8.66
CA GLU A 21 8.58 5.59 -8.97
C GLU A 21 7.10 5.92 -8.78
N LEU A 22 6.78 6.76 -7.78
CA LEU A 22 5.45 7.34 -7.61
C LEU A 22 5.14 8.45 -8.63
N THR A 23 6.08 8.75 -9.52
CA THR A 23 5.98 9.76 -10.57
C THR A 23 5.33 9.22 -11.85
N ASN A 24 5.18 7.90 -11.98
CA ASN A 24 4.59 7.28 -13.15
C ASN A 24 3.52 6.27 -12.71
N SER A 25 2.30 6.44 -13.22
CA SER A 25 1.21 5.49 -13.00
C SER A 25 0.66 5.06 -14.36
N TRP A 26 0.53 3.76 -14.55
CA TRP A 26 -0.08 3.21 -15.77
C TRP A 26 -1.55 3.62 -15.93
N LEU A 27 -2.21 4.05 -14.85
CA LEU A 27 -3.62 4.45 -14.84
C LEU A 27 -3.79 5.97 -14.86
N LEU A 28 -3.12 6.70 -13.96
CA LEU A 28 -3.35 8.14 -13.78
C LEU A 28 -2.61 9.00 -14.81
N THR A 29 -1.44 8.57 -15.28
CA THR A 29 -0.66 9.33 -16.27
C THR A 29 -1.37 9.36 -17.63
N PRO A 30 -1.94 8.26 -18.16
CA PRO A 30 -2.77 8.31 -19.38
C PRO A 30 -4.04 9.16 -19.26
N MET A 31 -4.54 9.43 -18.05
CA MET A 31 -5.67 10.34 -17.80
C MET A 31 -5.26 11.83 -17.87
N GLY A 32 -4.01 12.14 -18.18
CA GLY A 32 -3.50 13.51 -18.31
C GLY A 32 -3.18 14.19 -16.97
N MET A 33 -3.11 13.44 -15.86
CA MET A 33 -2.72 14.01 -14.57
C MET A 33 -1.24 14.40 -14.58
N SER A 34 -0.91 15.51 -13.93
CA SER A 34 0.48 15.94 -13.77
C SER A 34 1.26 14.99 -12.86
N THR A 35 2.56 14.89 -13.09
CA THR A 35 3.48 14.08 -12.27
C THR A 35 3.41 14.41 -10.78
N ASP A 36 3.25 15.69 -10.43
CA ASP A 36 3.14 16.13 -9.05
C ASP A 36 1.85 15.63 -8.39
N THR A 37 0.72 15.66 -9.12
CA THR A 37 -0.56 15.13 -8.64
C THR A 37 -0.49 13.62 -8.46
N VAL A 38 0.09 12.89 -9.43
CA VAL A 38 0.26 11.44 -9.34
C VAL A 38 1.12 11.08 -8.11
N LYS A 39 2.24 11.77 -7.93
CA LYS A 39 3.13 11.59 -6.77
C LYS A 39 2.41 11.89 -5.44
N LEU A 40 1.60 12.95 -5.39
CA LEU A 40 0.82 13.30 -4.21
C LEU A 40 -0.18 12.20 -3.86
N ILE A 41 -0.95 11.72 -4.84
CA ILE A 41 -1.93 10.63 -4.65
C ILE A 41 -1.24 9.38 -4.10
N GLY A 42 -0.14 8.96 -4.73
CA GLY A 42 0.64 7.81 -4.28
C GLY A 42 1.18 7.99 -2.86
N THR A 43 1.68 9.18 -2.54
CA THR A 43 2.19 9.49 -1.19
C THR A 43 1.07 9.44 -0.15
N VAL A 44 -0.08 10.04 -0.43
CA VAL A 44 -1.23 10.04 0.50
C VAL A 44 -1.74 8.63 0.75
N LEU A 45 -1.92 7.83 -0.29
CA LEU A 45 -2.35 6.43 -0.16
C LEU A 45 -1.35 5.60 0.66
N ALA A 46 -0.04 5.79 0.41
CA ALA A 46 1.02 5.12 1.17
C ALA A 46 1.01 5.51 2.65
N LEU A 47 0.80 6.79 2.97
CA LEU A 47 0.69 7.26 4.36
C LEU A 47 -0.56 6.70 5.04
N ILE A 48 -1.71 6.70 4.38
CA ILE A 48 -2.96 6.13 4.91
C ILE A 48 -2.76 4.65 5.23
N ALA A 49 -2.22 3.87 4.29
CA ALA A 49 -1.95 2.45 4.51
C ALA A 49 -0.96 2.23 5.66
N THR A 50 0.16 2.96 5.67
CA THR A 50 1.21 2.80 6.68
C THR A 50 0.72 3.14 8.08
N PHE A 51 0.17 4.33 8.29
CA PHE A 51 -0.34 4.73 9.60
C PHE A 51 -1.56 3.92 10.01
N GLY A 52 -2.43 3.59 9.05
CA GLY A 52 -3.58 2.74 9.28
C GLY A 52 -3.18 1.36 9.80
N PHE A 53 -2.20 0.69 9.19
CA PHE A 53 -1.71 -0.60 9.70
C PHE A 53 -1.06 -0.49 11.09
N VAL A 54 -0.31 0.59 11.37
CA VAL A 54 0.25 0.83 12.72
C VAL A 54 -0.85 1.01 13.75
N LEU A 55 -1.87 1.82 13.46
CA LEU A 55 -3.01 2.04 14.36
C LEU A 55 -3.86 0.77 14.52
N SER A 56 -4.02 0.00 13.46
CA SER A 56 -4.68 -1.30 13.48
C SER A 56 -3.95 -2.27 14.41
N ALA A 57 -2.62 -2.38 14.29
CA ALA A 57 -1.82 -3.22 15.17
C ALA A 57 -1.93 -2.75 16.64
N ALA A 58 -1.91 -1.44 16.87
CA ALA A 58 -2.08 -0.83 18.19
C ALA A 58 -3.46 -1.14 18.82
N GLY A 59 -4.54 -1.11 18.02
CA GLY A 59 -5.87 -1.54 18.47
C GLY A 59 -5.94 -3.04 18.76
N TRP A 60 -5.29 -3.86 17.93
CA TRP A 60 -5.25 -5.32 18.09
C TRP A 60 -4.52 -5.76 19.36
N ILE A 61 -3.42 -5.11 19.74
CA ILE A 61 -2.69 -5.39 20.99
C ILE A 61 -3.39 -4.86 22.25
N GLY A 62 -4.51 -4.15 22.11
CA GLY A 62 -5.37 -3.77 23.23
C GLY A 62 -5.25 -2.33 23.73
N ILE A 63 -4.78 -1.37 22.91
CA ILE A 63 -4.90 0.05 23.26
C ILE A 63 -6.38 0.44 23.34
N SER A 64 -6.86 0.78 24.54
CA SER A 64 -8.29 0.88 24.87
C SER A 64 -9.12 1.75 23.93
N PHE A 65 -8.57 2.87 23.44
CA PHE A 65 -9.29 3.77 22.53
C PHE A 65 -9.32 3.30 21.07
N LEU A 66 -8.39 2.44 20.66
CA LEU A 66 -8.28 1.89 19.29
C LEU A 66 -8.90 0.50 19.17
N GLN A 67 -9.03 -0.21 20.29
CA GLN A 67 -9.56 -1.57 20.35
C GLN A 67 -10.98 -1.75 19.76
N PRO A 68 -11.92 -0.79 19.81
CA PRO A 68 -13.20 -0.98 19.12
C PRO A 68 -13.11 -0.72 17.61
N PHE A 69 -12.08 -0.02 17.14
CA PHE A 69 -11.96 0.44 15.75
C PHE A 69 -10.94 -0.34 14.93
N TRP A 70 -10.15 -1.24 15.54
CA TRP A 70 -9.04 -1.91 14.87
C TRP A 70 -9.48 -2.57 13.55
N VAL A 71 -10.61 -3.29 13.52
CA VAL A 71 -11.14 -3.92 12.31
C VAL A 71 -11.41 -2.89 11.21
N THR A 72 -12.13 -1.81 11.53
CA THR A 72 -12.45 -0.74 10.58
C THR A 72 -11.18 -0.10 10.02
N ILE A 73 -10.20 0.16 10.89
CA ILE A 73 -8.91 0.71 10.50
C ILE A 73 -8.16 -0.28 9.59
N THR A 74 -8.15 -1.58 9.92
CA THR A 74 -7.53 -2.61 9.07
C THR A 74 -8.15 -2.63 7.67
N VAL A 75 -9.48 -2.63 7.58
CA VAL A 75 -10.20 -2.67 6.29
C VAL A 75 -9.87 -1.44 5.44
N ILE A 76 -9.91 -0.24 6.01
CA ILE A 76 -9.56 1.00 5.30
C ILE A 76 -8.11 0.95 4.81
N SER A 77 -7.19 0.44 5.65
CA SER A 77 -5.77 0.32 5.32
C SER A 77 -5.54 -0.67 4.18
N CYS A 78 -6.21 -1.82 4.21
CA CYS A 78 -6.16 -2.82 3.14
C CYS A 78 -6.69 -2.24 1.82
N ILE A 79 -7.82 -1.51 1.84
CA ILE A 79 -8.37 -0.88 0.64
C ILE A 79 -7.39 0.17 0.09
N ALA A 80 -6.85 1.04 0.95
CA ALA A 80 -5.88 2.05 0.53
C ALA A 80 -4.61 1.43 -0.07
N SER A 81 -4.11 0.35 0.54
CA SER A 81 -2.96 -0.42 0.06
C SER A 81 -3.25 -1.09 -1.29
N ILE A 82 -4.38 -1.78 -1.43
CA ILE A 82 -4.80 -2.38 -2.71
C ILE A 82 -4.93 -1.31 -3.80
N LEU A 83 -5.53 -0.16 -3.49
CA LEU A 83 -5.66 0.95 -4.45
C LEU A 83 -4.30 1.50 -4.84
N LEU A 84 -3.39 1.71 -3.88
CA LEU A 84 -2.02 2.14 -4.16
C LEU A 84 -1.33 1.18 -5.13
N LEU A 85 -1.38 -0.12 -4.83
CA LEU A 85 -0.70 -1.14 -5.62
C LEU A 85 -1.37 -1.35 -6.98
N ALA A 86 -2.68 -1.20 -7.08
CA ALA A 86 -3.40 -1.23 -8.34
C ALA A 86 -3.04 -0.03 -9.22
N ILE A 87 -2.99 1.19 -8.67
CA ILE A 87 -2.68 2.42 -9.41
C ILE A 87 -1.20 2.47 -9.84
N PHE A 88 -0.30 2.01 -8.98
CA PHE A 88 1.16 2.02 -9.20
C PHE A 88 1.71 0.63 -9.48
N TRP A 89 0.94 -0.19 -10.21
CA TRP A 89 1.23 -1.60 -10.41
C TRP A 89 2.64 -1.84 -10.95
N ASN A 90 3.36 -2.72 -10.26
CA ASN A 90 4.62 -3.30 -10.71
C ASN A 90 4.59 -4.80 -10.41
N ASN A 91 5.09 -5.64 -11.33
CA ASN A 91 5.09 -7.10 -11.19
C ASN A 91 5.80 -7.62 -9.93
N TRP A 92 6.62 -6.79 -9.28
CA TRP A 92 7.30 -7.12 -8.03
C TRP A 92 6.41 -6.94 -6.78
N PHE A 93 5.25 -6.27 -6.90
CA PHE A 93 4.36 -5.97 -5.77
C PHE A 93 3.18 -6.93 -5.61
N VAL A 94 3.17 -8.07 -6.30
CA VAL A 94 2.06 -9.06 -6.21
C VAL A 94 1.84 -9.56 -4.78
N MET A 95 2.88 -9.59 -3.95
CA MET A 95 2.76 -10.01 -2.55
C MET A 95 1.90 -9.07 -1.69
N GLY A 96 1.90 -7.76 -1.97
CA GLY A 96 1.14 -6.78 -1.18
C GLY A 96 -0.37 -7.04 -1.21
N PRO A 97 -1.01 -7.07 -2.40
CA PRO A 97 -2.44 -7.34 -2.51
C PRO A 97 -2.81 -8.72 -1.98
N LEU A 98 -1.95 -9.73 -2.15
CA LEU A 98 -2.18 -11.06 -1.59
C LEU A 98 -2.24 -11.04 -0.06
N ILE A 99 -1.35 -10.29 0.59
CA ILE A 99 -1.38 -10.10 2.05
C ILE A 99 -2.67 -9.37 2.46
N ASP A 100 -3.03 -8.29 1.78
CA ASP A 100 -4.23 -7.52 2.10
C ASP A 100 -5.51 -8.37 1.94
N ILE A 101 -5.59 -9.16 0.87
CA ILE A 101 -6.70 -10.10 0.64
C ILE A 101 -6.73 -11.17 1.74
N ALA A 102 -5.58 -11.72 2.13
CA ALA A 102 -5.50 -12.71 3.20
C ALA A 102 -5.94 -12.13 4.56
N ILE A 103 -5.57 -10.88 4.86
CA ILE A 103 -6.01 -10.17 6.08
C ILE A 103 -7.52 -9.95 6.05
N LEU A 104 -8.07 -9.46 4.94
CA LEU A 104 -9.51 -9.28 4.78
C LEU A 104 -10.24 -10.62 4.91
N PHE A 105 -9.72 -11.67 4.29
CA PHE A 105 -10.25 -13.02 4.42
C PHE A 105 -10.26 -13.49 5.88
N ALA A 106 -9.16 -13.30 6.61
CA ALA A 106 -9.08 -13.68 8.03
C ALA A 106 -10.09 -12.90 8.90
N ILE A 107 -10.34 -11.62 8.60
CA ILE A 107 -11.33 -10.80 9.33
C ILE A 107 -12.76 -11.30 9.08
N TYR A 108 -13.12 -11.56 7.82
CA TYR A 108 -14.50 -11.92 7.46
C TYR A 108 -14.82 -13.41 7.62
N PHE A 109 -13.83 -14.28 7.47
CA PHE A 109 -13.98 -15.75 7.52
C PHE A 109 -13.31 -16.36 8.76
N LYS A 110 -13.14 -15.59 9.83
CA LYS A 110 -12.55 -16.04 11.10
C LYS A 110 -13.17 -17.34 11.64
N ASP A 111 -14.46 -17.57 11.38
CA ASP A 111 -15.22 -18.73 11.86
C ASP A 111 -14.91 -20.02 11.08
N LEU A 112 -14.29 -19.90 9.90
CA LEU A 112 -13.85 -21.04 9.07
C LEU A 112 -12.38 -21.41 9.32
N LEU A 113 -11.63 -20.59 10.05
CA LEU A 113 -10.24 -20.86 10.36
C LEU A 113 -10.15 -21.83 11.56
N PRO A 114 -9.32 -22.90 11.47
CA PRO A 114 -9.08 -23.77 12.60
C PRO A 114 -8.46 -22.96 13.75
N LYS A 115 -8.98 -23.16 14.96
CA LYS A 115 -8.51 -22.51 16.18
C LYS A 115 -7.17 -23.04 16.65
#